data_AF-W2DSQ5-F1
#
_entry.id   AF-W2DSQ5-F1
#
_cell.length_a   1.000
_cell.length_b   1.000
_cell.length_c   1.000
_cell.angle_alpha   90.00
_cell.angle_beta   90.00
_cell.angle_gamma   90.00
#
_symmetry.space_group_name_H-M   'P 1'
#
loop_
_entity.id
_entity.type
_entity.pdbx_description
1 polymer ?
#
loop_
_entity_poly.entity_id
_entity_poly.type
_entity_poly.pdbx_seq_one_letter_code
_entity_poly.pdbx_strand_id
1 'polypeptide(L)'
;MDEITSFTNTERDAAFLASPTFLSALGPVAALMVDRFMEPKNHYQSSWKPLYKSTTERVKAAIQEGSVGAIIDEVWLTPSNGVCNVGQGGLGRETVDSLREEFKALTLEIAADSSPEKYQEVLLRMTKWRDEKLTKKLPRLLIGRAFATLHPDVYHTLVAPHMQDRVAQWLSENTGFSIPEGNWANKAQALVKHLNALAPFSDKPPERNMFPWFVFEHLRYKTRVVPFKAGHTKRSENAYVDLPATQRQVWLRHNRLQTELFRLLDNEFKGCVGTEQSSGSNGYADALVRFNDDRCFLYEIKVAPTAARAVREALGQLLEYAYRPKSLEPEKMVIVAEPDLDAVTAQFIQRLNTEFGLTLEYLQVTLPDDDEPSGISHPV
;
A
#
# COMPACT_ATOMS: atom_id res chain seq x y z
N MET A 1 45.74 -27.50 -0.35
CA MET A 1 45.26 -28.61 -1.18
C MET A 1 43.98 -29.11 -0.55
N ASP A 2 42.91 -28.50 -1.02
CA ASP A 2 41.47 -28.82 -0.96
C ASP A 2 40.95 -29.81 0.09
N GLU A 3 40.30 -29.26 1.12
CA GLU A 3 39.19 -29.90 1.83
C GLU A 3 37.88 -29.29 1.32
N ILE A 4 37.09 -30.09 0.59
CA ILE A 4 35.72 -29.76 0.20
C ILE A 4 34.80 -30.39 1.24
N THR A 5 34.26 -29.54 2.13
CA THR A 5 33.22 -29.89 3.09
C THR A 5 31.87 -29.90 2.39
N SER A 6 31.19 -31.04 2.42
CA SER A 6 29.81 -31.18 1.97
C SER A 6 28.88 -30.51 2.99
N PHE A 7 28.24 -29.41 2.61
CA PHE A 7 27.12 -28.86 3.38
C PHE A 7 25.82 -29.24 2.66
N THR A 8 25.20 -30.31 3.15
CA THR A 8 23.83 -30.68 2.78
C THR A 8 22.87 -29.63 3.31
N ASN A 9 22.04 -29.15 2.40
CA ASN A 9 21.06 -28.09 2.55
C ASN A 9 19.86 -28.57 3.39
N THR A 10 20.02 -28.64 4.72
CA THR A 10 18.97 -29.19 5.61
C THR A 10 18.59 -28.27 6.78
N GLU A 11 19.19 -27.09 6.92
CA GLU A 11 18.85 -26.13 7.99
C GLU A 11 18.11 -24.87 7.51
N ARG A 12 17.90 -24.70 6.19
CA ARG A 12 17.09 -23.58 5.66
C ARG A 12 15.58 -23.87 5.57
N ASP A 13 15.18 -25.13 5.63
CA ASP A 13 13.77 -25.54 5.52
C ASP A 13 13.06 -25.70 6.88
N ALA A 14 13.76 -25.44 7.99
CA ALA A 14 13.22 -25.59 9.35
C ALA A 14 12.51 -24.34 9.92
N ALA A 15 12.47 -23.22 9.19
CA ALA A 15 11.86 -21.97 9.66
C ALA A 15 10.44 -21.69 9.11
N PHE A 16 9.84 -22.59 8.34
CA PHE A 16 8.52 -22.38 7.72
C PHE A 16 7.47 -23.45 8.05
N LEU A 17 7.58 -24.07 9.21
CA LEU A 17 6.53 -24.95 9.76
C LEU A 17 5.97 -24.35 11.04
N ALA A 18 5.22 -23.26 10.90
CA ALA A 18 4.18 -22.93 11.87
C ALA A 18 3.20 -24.12 11.89
N SER A 19 2.92 -24.65 13.08
CA SER A 19 2.09 -25.85 13.27
C SER A 19 0.76 -25.79 12.50
N PRO A 20 0.27 -26.91 11.92
CA PRO A 20 -0.98 -26.98 11.15
C PRO A 20 -2.24 -26.55 11.92
N THR A 21 -2.15 -26.44 13.25
CA THR A 21 -3.23 -26.03 14.15
C THR A 21 -3.35 -24.51 14.32
N PHE A 22 -2.39 -23.71 13.86
CA PHE A 22 -2.38 -22.24 14.05
C PHE A 22 -3.12 -21.47 12.94
N LEU A 23 -3.26 -22.09 11.76
CA LEU A 23 -3.91 -21.53 10.57
C LEU A 23 -5.42 -21.80 10.48
N SER A 24 -6.01 -22.58 11.40
CA SER A 24 -7.40 -23.06 11.23
C SER A 24 -8.49 -22.02 11.51
N ALA A 25 -8.15 -20.79 11.90
CA ALA A 25 -9.12 -19.72 12.21
C ALA A 25 -9.07 -18.53 11.24
N LEU A 26 -8.05 -18.42 10.39
CA LEU A 26 -7.87 -17.31 9.45
C LEU A 26 -7.85 -17.84 8.02
N GLY A 27 -8.59 -17.19 7.11
CA GLY A 27 -8.47 -17.50 5.68
C GLY A 27 -7.04 -17.22 5.17
N PRO A 28 -6.62 -17.84 4.05
CA PRO A 28 -5.25 -17.73 3.54
C PRO A 28 -4.80 -16.29 3.27
N VAL A 29 -5.73 -15.43 2.83
CA VAL A 29 -5.48 -14.00 2.60
C VAL A 29 -5.21 -13.26 3.92
N ALA A 30 -5.97 -13.57 4.97
CA ALA A 30 -5.76 -12.96 6.29
C ALA A 30 -4.45 -13.44 6.93
N ALA A 31 -4.11 -14.73 6.80
CA ALA A 31 -2.85 -15.26 7.30
C ALA A 31 -1.64 -14.54 6.69
N LEU A 32 -1.61 -14.42 5.36
CA LEU A 32 -0.53 -13.71 4.66
C LEU A 32 -0.47 -12.21 5.02
N MET A 33 -1.62 -11.57 5.27
CA MET A 33 -1.66 -10.18 5.73
C MET A 33 -1.06 -10.03 7.14
N VAL A 34 -1.34 -10.97 8.04
CA VAL A 34 -0.75 -11.01 9.38
C VAL A 34 0.75 -11.27 9.31
N ASP A 35 1.20 -12.23 8.49
CA ASP A 35 2.63 -12.56 8.37
C ASP A 35 3.45 -11.36 7.89
N ARG A 36 2.98 -10.66 6.86
CA ARG A 36 3.61 -9.41 6.37
C ARG A 36 3.65 -8.32 7.44
N PHE A 37 2.59 -8.20 8.24
CA PHE A 37 2.55 -7.24 9.34
C PHE A 37 3.54 -7.60 10.47
N MET A 38 3.74 -8.88 10.74
CA MET A 38 4.60 -9.39 11.80
C MET A 38 6.08 -9.44 11.41
N GLU A 39 6.43 -9.24 10.13
CA GLU A 39 7.81 -9.25 9.68
C GLU A 39 8.65 -8.20 10.43
N PRO A 40 9.79 -8.57 11.06
CA PRO A 40 10.57 -7.64 11.89
C PRO A 40 11.07 -6.38 11.18
N LYS A 41 11.30 -6.47 9.86
CA LYS A 41 11.73 -5.36 9.01
C LYS A 41 10.59 -4.42 8.60
N ASN A 42 9.34 -4.83 8.81
CA ASN A 42 8.20 -3.98 8.53
C ASN A 42 8.27 -2.73 9.43
N HIS A 43 8.09 -1.54 8.85
CA HIS A 43 8.20 -0.27 9.57
C HIS A 43 7.24 -0.16 10.77
N TYR A 44 6.11 -0.87 10.75
CA TYR A 44 5.20 -0.99 11.89
C TYR A 44 5.90 -1.65 13.08
N GLN A 45 6.72 -2.68 12.83
CA GLN A 45 7.47 -3.41 13.85
C GLN A 45 8.75 -2.68 14.27
N SER A 46 9.53 -2.20 13.29
CA SER A 46 10.85 -1.62 13.55
C SER A 46 10.81 -0.20 14.10
N SER A 47 9.80 0.59 13.70
CA SER A 47 9.81 2.04 13.92
C SER A 47 8.56 2.54 14.67
N TRP A 48 7.37 2.09 14.30
CA TRP A 48 6.14 2.55 14.95
C TRP A 48 5.94 1.89 16.33
N LYS A 49 6.10 0.58 16.44
CA LYS A 49 5.88 -0.16 17.70
C LYS A 49 6.63 0.43 18.91
N PRO A 50 7.94 0.77 18.82
CA PRO A 50 8.64 1.37 19.96
C PRO A 50 8.04 2.73 20.38
N LEU A 51 7.67 3.57 19.41
CA LEU A 51 7.05 4.86 19.68
C LEU A 51 5.66 4.70 20.32
N TYR A 52 4.85 3.78 19.80
CA TYR A 52 3.53 3.45 20.35
C TYR A 52 3.63 3.01 21.83
N LYS A 53 4.52 2.08 22.14
CA LYS A 53 4.75 1.60 23.52
C LYS A 53 5.17 2.74 24.42
N SER A 54 6.18 3.50 23.99
CA SER A 54 6.71 4.62 24.78
C SER A 54 5.65 5.67 25.09
N THR A 55 4.77 6.01 24.14
CA THR A 55 3.65 6.93 24.38
C THR A 55 2.63 6.37 25.38
N THR A 56 2.17 5.15 25.16
CA THR A 56 1.13 4.55 26.01
C THR A 56 1.61 4.35 27.45
N GLU A 57 2.88 4.00 27.64
CA GLU A 57 3.53 3.91 28.96
C GLU A 57 3.65 5.28 29.64
N ARG A 58 4.11 6.32 28.92
CA ARG A 58 4.18 7.69 29.46
C ARG A 58 2.82 8.22 29.90
N VAL A 59 1.82 8.05 29.05
CA VAL A 59 0.45 8.52 29.34
C VAL A 59 -0.13 7.80 30.55
N LYS A 60 0.06 6.48 30.65
CA LYS A 60 -0.35 5.69 31.81
C LYS A 60 0.32 6.18 33.09
N ALA A 61 1.63 6.41 33.07
CA ALA A 61 2.38 6.92 34.22
C ALA A 61 1.86 8.30 34.65
N ALA A 62 1.66 9.22 33.71
CA ALA A 62 1.19 10.57 34.01
C ALA A 62 -0.20 10.60 34.67
N ILE A 63 -1.09 9.68 34.29
CA ILE A 63 -2.41 9.54 34.94
C ILE A 63 -2.24 9.01 36.37
N GLN A 64 -1.41 7.99 36.56
CA GLN A 64 -1.18 7.37 37.88
C GLN A 64 -0.51 8.33 38.87
N GLU A 65 0.37 9.21 38.38
CA GLU A 65 1.07 10.22 39.18
C GLU A 65 0.25 11.50 39.39
N GLY A 66 -0.94 11.62 38.79
CA GLY A 66 -1.75 12.84 38.84
C GLY A 66 -1.16 14.01 38.05
N SER A 67 -0.21 13.75 37.15
CA SER A 67 0.49 14.75 36.33
C SER A 67 -0.13 14.93 34.94
N VAL A 68 -1.45 14.76 34.81
CA VAL A 68 -2.21 14.82 33.54
C VAL A 68 -1.96 16.10 32.73
N GLY A 69 -1.65 17.22 33.39
CA GLY A 69 -1.26 18.46 32.73
C GLY A 69 -0.07 18.32 31.78
N ALA A 70 0.86 17.40 32.04
CA ALA A 70 2.06 17.15 31.24
C ALA A 70 1.77 16.46 29.90
N ILE A 71 0.63 15.76 29.77
CA ILE A 71 0.29 14.98 28.58
C ILE A 71 -0.78 15.62 27.70
N ILE A 72 -1.32 16.79 28.08
CA ILE A 72 -2.38 17.47 27.31
C ILE A 72 -1.95 17.75 25.86
N ASP A 73 -0.73 18.24 25.68
CA ASP A 73 -0.22 18.55 24.36
C ASP A 73 -0.04 17.29 23.52
N GLU A 74 0.48 16.21 24.12
CA GLU A 74 0.64 14.92 23.48
C GLU A 74 -0.71 14.34 23.03
N VAL A 75 -1.74 14.41 23.88
CA VAL A 75 -3.07 13.85 23.58
C VAL A 75 -3.88 14.72 22.62
N TRP A 76 -3.87 16.05 22.77
CA TRP A 76 -4.84 16.95 22.13
C TRP A 76 -4.27 17.88 21.06
N LEU A 77 -2.94 18.05 20.99
CA LEU A 77 -2.34 19.12 20.19
C LEU A 77 -1.29 18.66 19.19
N THR A 78 -0.43 17.72 19.57
CA THR A 78 0.61 17.22 18.66
C THR A 78 -0.03 16.60 17.40
N PRO A 79 0.54 16.79 16.20
CA PRO A 79 0.00 16.19 14.97
C PRO A 79 0.02 14.65 14.99
N SER A 80 1.07 14.07 15.56
CA SER A 80 1.20 12.64 15.80
C SER A 80 1.75 12.42 17.19
N ASN A 81 1.12 11.52 17.96
CA ASN A 81 1.56 11.17 19.31
C ASN A 81 2.15 9.75 19.39
N GLY A 82 2.36 9.07 18.26
CA GLY A 82 2.79 7.66 18.25
C GLY A 82 1.66 6.64 18.35
N VAL A 83 0.45 7.04 18.76
CA VAL A 83 -0.76 6.21 18.67
C VAL A 83 -1.50 6.50 17.38
N CYS A 84 -1.72 7.77 17.05
CA CYS A 84 -2.42 8.17 15.84
C CYS A 84 -1.94 9.54 15.34
N ASN A 85 -1.83 9.67 14.02
CA ASN A 85 -1.69 10.96 13.35
C ASN A 85 -3.08 11.53 13.04
N VAL A 86 -3.35 12.76 13.47
CA VAL A 86 -4.68 13.38 13.29
C VAL A 86 -4.85 14.09 11.95
N GLY A 87 -3.77 14.28 11.18
CA GLY A 87 -3.79 14.97 9.90
C GLY A 87 -4.50 16.32 9.98
N GLN A 88 -5.50 16.52 9.13
CA GLN A 88 -6.31 17.75 9.10
C GLN A 88 -7.35 17.84 10.24
N GLY A 89 -7.41 16.85 11.14
CA GLY A 89 -8.37 16.78 12.25
C GLY A 89 -7.94 17.46 13.56
N GLY A 90 -6.71 17.96 13.65
CA GLY A 90 -6.18 18.61 14.86
C GLY A 90 -6.80 19.98 15.18
N LEU A 91 -6.63 20.45 16.41
CA LEU A 91 -6.97 21.81 16.86
C LEU A 91 -5.73 22.72 16.83
N GLY A 92 -5.96 24.03 16.75
CA GLY A 92 -4.88 25.02 16.87
C GLY A 92 -4.40 25.15 18.31
N ARG A 93 -3.12 25.50 18.51
CA ARG A 93 -2.54 25.67 19.85
C ARG A 93 -3.30 26.68 20.69
N GLU A 94 -3.66 27.83 20.13
CA GLU A 94 -4.47 28.85 20.80
C GLU A 94 -5.75 28.29 21.43
N THR A 95 -6.46 27.41 20.69
CA THR A 95 -7.70 26.79 21.17
C THR A 95 -7.47 25.81 22.33
N VAL A 96 -6.40 25.01 22.25
CA VAL A 96 -6.07 24.05 23.32
C VAL A 96 -5.57 24.80 24.56
N ASP A 97 -4.80 25.86 24.39
CA ASP A 97 -4.31 26.69 25.49
C ASP A 97 -5.46 27.44 26.18
N SER A 98 -6.43 27.98 25.42
CA SER A 98 -7.59 28.67 25.99
C SER A 98 -8.55 27.76 26.75
N LEU A 99 -8.58 26.46 26.42
CA LEU A 99 -9.45 25.44 27.02
C LEU A 99 -8.66 24.41 27.83
N ARG A 100 -7.49 24.78 28.34
CA ARG A 100 -6.52 23.82 28.88
C ARG A 100 -7.04 23.07 30.11
N GLU A 101 -7.76 23.75 31.00
CA GLU A 101 -8.35 23.11 32.18
C GLU A 101 -9.51 22.18 31.81
N GLU A 102 -10.30 22.57 30.81
CA GLU A 102 -11.37 21.72 30.27
C GLU A 102 -10.80 20.46 29.60
N PHE A 103 -9.69 20.57 28.86
CA PHE A 103 -8.99 19.40 28.30
C PHE A 103 -8.38 18.51 29.39
N LYS A 104 -7.87 19.07 30.49
CA LYS A 104 -7.42 18.29 31.65
C LYS A 104 -8.56 17.50 32.28
N ALA A 105 -9.68 18.17 32.56
CA ALA A 105 -10.87 17.52 33.11
C ALA A 105 -11.38 16.42 32.18
N LEU A 106 -11.48 16.71 30.88
CA LEU A 106 -11.90 15.73 29.86
C LEU A 106 -10.96 14.53 29.78
N THR A 107 -9.65 14.74 29.91
CA THR A 107 -8.64 13.67 29.90
C THR A 107 -8.81 12.75 31.12
N LEU A 108 -9.07 13.32 32.31
CA LEU A 108 -9.35 12.55 33.53
C LEU A 108 -10.66 11.77 33.43
N GLU A 109 -11.72 12.39 32.90
CA GLU A 109 -13.01 11.73 32.68
C GLU A 109 -12.88 10.55 31.70
N ILE A 110 -12.15 10.74 30.59
CA ILE A 110 -11.89 9.65 29.65
C ILE A 110 -11.02 8.58 30.32
N ALA A 111 -9.95 8.94 31.04
CA ALA A 111 -9.10 7.97 31.73
C ALA A 111 -9.86 7.09 32.73
N ALA A 112 -10.91 7.63 33.37
CA ALA A 112 -11.75 6.89 34.31
C ALA A 112 -12.78 5.99 33.64
N ASP A 113 -13.22 6.30 32.41
CA ASP A 113 -14.31 5.59 31.74
C ASP A 113 -14.02 5.39 30.24
N SER A 114 -13.76 4.12 29.90
CA SER A 114 -13.44 3.70 28.54
C SER A 114 -14.67 3.37 27.70
N SER A 115 -15.89 3.56 28.19
CA SER A 115 -17.13 3.09 27.55
C SER A 115 -17.48 3.84 26.25
N PRO A 116 -18.19 3.19 25.31
CA PRO A 116 -18.76 3.85 24.13
C PRO A 116 -19.76 4.98 24.48
N GLU A 117 -20.43 4.88 25.63
CA GLU A 117 -21.31 5.90 26.18
C GLU A 117 -20.52 7.16 26.55
N LYS A 118 -19.38 6.99 27.25
CA LYS A 118 -18.47 8.11 27.54
C LYS A 118 -17.95 8.77 26.27
N TYR A 119 -17.60 7.97 25.26
CA TYR A 119 -17.20 8.52 23.95
C TYR A 119 -18.29 9.41 23.35
N GLN A 120 -19.55 8.97 23.41
CA GLN A 120 -20.70 9.74 22.92
C GLN A 120 -20.90 11.04 23.72
N GLU A 121 -20.78 10.99 25.04
CA GLU A 121 -20.86 12.18 25.90
C GLU A 121 -19.77 13.21 25.56
N VAL A 122 -18.53 12.77 25.40
CA VAL A 122 -17.41 13.63 25.00
C VAL A 122 -17.66 14.25 23.63
N LEU A 123 -18.16 13.46 22.68
CA LEU A 123 -18.52 13.93 21.34
C LEU A 123 -19.60 15.01 21.39
N LEU A 124 -20.65 14.82 22.19
CA LEU A 124 -21.71 15.81 22.38
C LEU A 124 -21.19 17.09 23.05
N ARG A 125 -20.33 16.95 24.08
CA ARG A 125 -19.71 18.09 24.76
C ARG A 125 -18.85 18.94 23.81
N MET A 126 -18.00 18.31 23.01
CA MET A 126 -17.18 19.04 22.04
C MET A 126 -17.98 19.57 20.86
N THR A 127 -19.14 18.97 20.54
CA THR A 127 -20.10 19.52 19.59
C THR A 127 -20.66 20.84 20.12
N LYS A 128 -21.04 20.89 21.40
CA LYS A 128 -21.46 22.12 22.07
C LYS A 128 -20.37 23.19 22.05
N TRP A 129 -19.11 22.84 22.33
CA TRP A 129 -17.99 23.80 22.24
C TRP A 129 -17.81 24.39 20.83
N ARG A 130 -18.04 23.61 19.78
CA ARG A 130 -18.03 24.14 18.40
C ARG A 130 -19.20 25.10 18.18
N ASP A 131 -20.40 24.73 18.62
CA ASP A 131 -21.61 25.53 18.39
C ASP A 131 -21.56 26.86 19.15
N GLU A 132 -20.93 26.86 20.32
CA GLU A 132 -20.61 28.04 21.13
C GLU A 132 -19.36 28.79 20.63
N LYS A 133 -18.76 28.36 19.51
CA LYS A 133 -17.57 28.95 18.86
C LYS A 133 -16.29 28.96 19.71
N LEU A 134 -16.23 28.14 20.77
CA LEU A 134 -14.99 27.89 21.52
C LEU A 134 -13.97 27.11 20.69
N THR A 135 -14.45 26.32 19.72
CA THR A 135 -13.60 25.65 18.73
C THR A 135 -14.09 25.94 17.31
N LYS A 136 -13.17 26.04 16.33
CA LYS A 136 -13.52 26.30 14.93
C LYS A 136 -14.20 25.11 14.23
N LYS A 137 -14.01 23.89 14.74
CA LYS A 137 -14.50 22.64 14.18
C LYS A 137 -14.61 21.57 15.26
N LEU A 138 -15.43 20.55 15.01
CA LEU A 138 -15.53 19.37 15.88
C LEU A 138 -14.37 18.40 15.61
N PRO A 139 -13.44 18.19 16.55
CA PRO A 139 -12.23 17.41 16.29
C PRO A 139 -12.44 15.91 16.55
N ARG A 140 -13.27 15.25 15.72
CA ARG A 140 -13.63 13.82 15.90
C ARG A 140 -12.42 12.88 16.02
N LEU A 141 -11.38 13.12 15.22
CA LEU A 141 -10.17 12.30 15.24
C LEU A 141 -9.38 12.47 16.55
N LEU A 142 -9.38 13.66 17.15
CA LEU A 142 -8.73 13.88 18.45
C LEU A 142 -9.46 13.14 19.58
N ILE A 143 -10.80 13.14 19.54
CA ILE A 143 -11.60 12.39 20.52
C ILE A 143 -11.26 10.90 20.43
N GLY A 144 -11.33 10.31 19.23
CA GLY A 144 -10.95 8.90 19.04
C GLY A 144 -9.50 8.62 19.44
N ARG A 145 -8.57 9.53 19.16
CA ARG A 145 -7.17 9.41 19.58
C ARG A 145 -7.02 9.43 21.10
N ALA A 146 -7.76 10.29 21.81
CA ALA A 146 -7.71 10.35 23.26
C ALA A 146 -8.12 8.99 23.86
N PHE A 147 -9.23 8.41 23.41
CA PHE A 147 -9.64 7.06 23.83
C PHE A 147 -8.60 6.00 23.46
N ALA A 148 -8.06 6.00 22.24
CA ALA A 148 -7.04 5.04 21.82
C ALA A 148 -5.71 5.16 22.58
N THR A 149 -5.38 6.36 23.06
CA THR A 149 -4.13 6.62 23.79
C THR A 149 -4.28 6.31 25.28
N LEU A 150 -5.43 6.66 25.88
CA LEU A 150 -5.72 6.48 27.30
C LEU A 150 -6.13 5.04 27.62
N HIS A 151 -6.74 4.33 26.66
CA HIS A 151 -7.27 2.99 26.82
C HIS A 151 -6.80 2.05 25.71
N PRO A 152 -5.48 1.82 25.57
CA PRO A 152 -4.93 0.96 24.53
C PRO A 152 -5.42 -0.48 24.64
N ASP A 153 -5.86 -0.94 25.82
CA ASP A 153 -6.34 -2.31 26.00
C ASP A 153 -7.66 -2.59 25.28
N VAL A 154 -8.48 -1.55 25.03
CA VAL A 154 -9.82 -1.69 24.42
C VAL A 154 -10.02 -0.87 23.14
N TYR A 155 -9.05 -0.04 22.74
CA TYR A 155 -9.12 0.76 21.50
C TYR A 155 -7.87 0.61 20.62
N HIS A 156 -8.09 0.63 19.31
CA HIS A 156 -7.06 0.56 18.27
C HIS A 156 -6.71 1.93 17.68
N THR A 157 -5.65 2.02 16.86
CA THR A 157 -5.12 3.29 16.32
C THR A 157 -5.95 3.90 15.19
N LEU A 158 -6.83 3.12 14.53
CA LEU A 158 -7.65 3.57 13.40
C LEU A 158 -8.88 4.38 13.84
N VAL A 159 -8.71 5.67 14.14
CA VAL A 159 -9.74 6.52 14.78
C VAL A 159 -10.76 7.16 13.82
N ALA A 160 -10.58 7.00 12.51
CA ALA A 160 -11.50 7.53 11.50
C ALA A 160 -12.63 6.52 11.19
N PRO A 161 -13.92 6.85 11.39
CA PRO A 161 -15.02 5.89 11.25
C PRO A 161 -15.09 5.22 9.88
N HIS A 162 -15.02 5.98 8.78
CA HIS A 162 -15.07 5.41 7.43
C HIS A 162 -13.89 4.48 7.10
N MET A 163 -12.72 4.72 7.71
CA MET A 163 -11.56 3.84 7.54
C MET A 163 -11.75 2.55 8.33
N GLN A 164 -12.27 2.67 9.56
CA GLN A 164 -12.62 1.54 10.40
C GLN A 164 -13.71 0.67 9.75
N ASP A 165 -14.77 1.26 9.22
CA ASP A 165 -15.85 0.52 8.55
C ASP A 165 -15.30 -0.32 7.39
N ARG A 166 -14.35 0.23 6.63
CA ARG A 166 -13.68 -0.49 5.54
C ARG A 166 -12.84 -1.68 6.03
N VAL A 167 -12.11 -1.51 7.12
CA VAL A 167 -11.32 -2.59 7.73
C VAL A 167 -12.21 -3.63 8.40
N ALA A 168 -13.29 -3.22 9.04
CA ALA A 168 -14.30 -4.08 9.64
C ALA A 168 -14.95 -4.98 8.57
N GLN A 169 -15.27 -4.42 7.40
CA GLN A 169 -15.77 -5.21 6.27
C GLN A 169 -14.78 -6.28 5.82
N TRP A 170 -13.51 -5.90 5.62
CA TRP A 170 -12.47 -6.86 5.24
C TRP A 170 -12.27 -7.95 6.31
N LEU A 171 -12.27 -7.59 7.60
CA LEU A 171 -12.15 -8.56 8.68
C LEU A 171 -13.38 -9.48 8.77
N SER A 172 -14.58 -8.98 8.49
CA SER A 172 -15.79 -9.80 8.43
C SER A 172 -15.64 -10.91 7.37
N GLU A 173 -15.21 -10.53 6.17
CA GLU A 173 -15.04 -11.43 5.03
C GLU A 173 -13.91 -12.46 5.23
N ASN A 174 -12.87 -12.13 6.00
CA ASN A 174 -11.65 -12.94 6.05
C ASN A 174 -11.39 -13.64 7.40
N THR A 175 -12.11 -13.24 8.46
CA THR A 175 -11.86 -13.72 9.84
C THR A 175 -13.13 -14.04 10.62
N GLY A 176 -14.32 -13.87 10.02
CA GLY A 176 -15.61 -14.08 10.69
C GLY A 176 -15.97 -12.98 11.69
N PHE A 177 -15.37 -11.79 11.59
CA PHE A 177 -15.69 -10.66 12.45
C PHE A 177 -17.13 -10.18 12.24
N SER A 178 -17.96 -10.23 13.28
CA SER A 178 -19.30 -9.64 13.23
C SER A 178 -19.24 -8.15 13.52
N ILE A 179 -19.59 -7.32 12.54
CA ILE A 179 -19.59 -5.86 12.67
C ILE A 179 -20.78 -5.44 13.54
N PRO A 180 -20.56 -4.83 14.73
CA PRO A 180 -21.67 -4.37 15.56
C PRO A 180 -22.26 -3.06 15.04
N GLU A 181 -23.50 -2.79 15.45
CA GLU A 181 -24.10 -1.47 15.34
C GLU A 181 -23.49 -0.47 16.36
N GLY A 182 -23.79 0.81 16.19
CA GLY A 182 -23.39 1.88 17.11
C GLY A 182 -22.32 2.82 16.55
N ASN A 183 -21.72 3.60 17.47
CA ASN A 183 -20.72 4.61 17.12
C ASN A 183 -19.33 3.99 16.90
N TRP A 184 -18.34 4.82 16.58
CA TRP A 184 -16.95 4.37 16.38
C TRP A 184 -16.41 3.57 17.57
N ALA A 185 -16.74 3.96 18.80
CA ALA A 185 -16.22 3.31 19.99
C ALA A 185 -16.81 1.89 20.19
N ASN A 186 -18.11 1.69 19.91
CA ASN A 186 -18.72 0.35 19.90
C ASN A 186 -17.99 -0.58 18.93
N LYS A 187 -17.78 -0.10 17.70
CA LYS A 187 -17.08 -0.86 16.65
C LYS A 187 -15.62 -1.10 17.01
N ALA A 188 -14.95 -0.12 17.63
CA ALA A 188 -13.53 -0.22 17.99
C ALA A 188 -13.29 -1.25 19.09
N GLN A 189 -14.10 -1.24 20.14
CA GLN A 189 -14.01 -2.24 21.20
C GLN A 189 -14.32 -3.65 20.69
N ALA A 190 -15.34 -3.81 19.85
CA ALA A 190 -15.64 -5.10 19.23
C ALA A 190 -14.49 -5.59 18.35
N LEU A 191 -13.87 -4.69 17.58
CA LEU A 191 -12.72 -5.02 16.74
C LEU A 191 -11.51 -5.46 17.57
N VAL A 192 -11.20 -4.72 18.65
CA VAL A 192 -10.13 -5.09 19.58
C VAL A 192 -10.41 -6.44 20.21
N LYS A 193 -11.63 -6.69 20.69
CA LYS A 193 -12.03 -7.97 21.27
C LYS A 193 -11.85 -9.12 20.27
N HIS A 194 -12.28 -8.92 19.02
CA HIS A 194 -12.13 -9.89 17.95
C HIS A 194 -10.66 -10.19 17.67
N LEU A 195 -9.84 -9.16 17.46
CA LEU A 195 -8.41 -9.33 17.19
C LEU A 195 -7.69 -9.99 18.38
N ASN A 196 -8.07 -9.67 19.61
CA ASN A 196 -7.49 -10.28 20.81
C ASN A 196 -7.81 -11.78 20.96
N ALA A 197 -8.88 -12.26 20.32
CA ALA A 197 -9.22 -13.68 20.27
C ALA A 197 -8.37 -14.44 19.23
N LEU A 198 -7.69 -13.73 18.32
CA LEU A 198 -6.81 -14.35 17.33
C LEU A 198 -5.42 -14.59 17.94
N ALA A 199 -4.92 -15.81 17.81
CA ALA A 199 -3.65 -16.24 18.38
C ALA A 199 -2.43 -15.35 18.02
N PRO A 200 -2.32 -14.73 16.83
CA PRO A 200 -1.21 -13.81 16.54
C PRO A 200 -1.15 -12.57 17.44
N PHE A 201 -2.27 -12.17 18.05
CA PHE A 201 -2.43 -10.89 18.75
C PHE A 201 -2.83 -11.00 20.23
N SER A 202 -3.16 -12.19 20.74
CA SER A 202 -3.78 -12.40 22.06
C SER A 202 -2.99 -11.85 23.27
N ASP A 203 -1.69 -11.64 23.10
CA ASP A 203 -0.75 -11.13 24.10
C ASP A 203 0.11 -9.96 23.57
N LYS A 204 -0.30 -9.35 22.44
CA LYS A 204 0.47 -8.31 21.75
C LYS A 204 -0.38 -7.07 21.47
N PRO A 205 -0.74 -6.27 22.49
CA PRO A 205 -1.58 -5.09 22.32
C PRO A 205 -1.05 -4.08 21.28
N PRO A 206 0.25 -3.76 21.19
CA PRO A 206 0.75 -2.84 20.16
C PRO A 206 0.48 -3.35 18.75
N GLU A 207 0.84 -4.59 18.47
CA GLU A 207 0.60 -5.27 17.19
C GLU A 207 -0.89 -5.30 16.88
N ARG A 208 -1.72 -5.75 17.83
CA ARG A 208 -3.18 -5.78 17.72
C ARG A 208 -3.78 -4.42 17.37
N ASN A 209 -3.30 -3.36 18.01
CA ASN A 209 -3.88 -2.02 17.87
C ASN A 209 -3.39 -1.29 16.61
N MET A 210 -2.19 -1.60 16.12
CA MET A 210 -1.66 -1.05 14.87
C MET A 210 -2.14 -1.81 13.62
N PHE A 211 -2.47 -3.11 13.76
CA PHE A 211 -2.87 -3.95 12.63
C PHE A 211 -4.04 -3.39 11.82
N PRO A 212 -5.13 -2.83 12.40
CA PRO A 212 -6.19 -2.20 11.62
C PRO A 212 -5.70 -1.11 10.67
N TRP A 213 -4.70 -0.30 11.07
CA TRP A 213 -4.13 0.71 10.20
C TRP A 213 -3.33 0.08 9.05
N PHE A 214 -2.57 -0.99 9.32
CA PHE A 214 -1.88 -1.77 8.28
C PHE A 214 -2.85 -2.35 7.24
N VAL A 215 -3.95 -2.94 7.69
CA VAL A 215 -5.01 -3.43 6.81
C VAL A 215 -5.58 -2.27 5.99
N PHE A 216 -5.94 -1.15 6.63
CA PHE A 216 -6.48 0.02 5.92
C PHE A 216 -5.52 0.54 4.86
N GLU A 217 -4.22 0.64 5.17
CA GLU A 217 -3.22 1.07 4.19
C GLU A 217 -3.18 0.13 3.00
N HIS A 218 -3.12 -1.18 3.24
CA HIS A 218 -3.14 -2.17 2.16
C HIS A 218 -4.40 -2.05 1.30
N LEU A 219 -5.58 -1.91 1.92
CA LEU A 219 -6.84 -1.70 1.20
C LEU A 219 -6.84 -0.36 0.44
N ARG A 220 -6.34 0.72 1.06
CA ARG A 220 -6.24 2.04 0.43
C ARG A 220 -5.35 1.98 -0.81
N TYR A 221 -4.24 1.25 -0.75
CA TYR A 221 -3.37 1.04 -1.90
C TYR A 221 -4.03 0.14 -2.96
N LYS A 222 -4.85 -0.87 -2.59
CA LYS A 222 -5.70 -1.59 -3.55
C LYS A 222 -6.68 -0.68 -4.31
N THR A 223 -7.23 0.36 -3.67
CA THR A 223 -8.05 1.38 -4.36
C THR A 223 -7.25 2.46 -5.09
N ARG A 224 -5.91 2.41 -5.04
CA ARG A 224 -5.00 3.24 -5.83
C ARG A 224 -4.36 2.47 -6.98
N VAL A 225 -4.89 1.30 -7.32
CA VAL A 225 -4.62 0.66 -8.61
C VAL A 225 -4.99 1.68 -9.67
N VAL A 226 -3.97 2.16 -10.39
CA VAL A 226 -4.20 3.00 -11.56
C VAL A 226 -5.24 2.28 -12.43
N PRO A 227 -6.36 2.91 -12.80
CA PRO A 227 -7.46 2.22 -13.45
C PRO A 227 -6.94 1.38 -14.61
N PHE A 228 -7.03 0.06 -14.47
CA PHE A 228 -6.55 -0.86 -15.48
C PHE A 228 -7.67 -1.11 -16.48
N LYS A 229 -7.38 -0.84 -17.75
CA LYS A 229 -8.29 -1.18 -18.85
C LYS A 229 -7.59 -2.18 -19.74
N ALA A 230 -8.06 -3.44 -19.70
CA ALA A 230 -7.61 -4.46 -20.63
C ALA A 230 -7.95 -4.06 -22.07
N GLY A 231 -7.08 -4.48 -23.00
CA GLY A 231 -7.22 -4.27 -24.43
C GLY A 231 -6.22 -3.28 -25.01
N HIS A 232 -6.25 -3.20 -26.33
CA HIS A 232 -5.38 -2.38 -27.15
C HIS A 232 -6.19 -1.61 -28.18
N THR A 233 -5.83 -0.36 -28.40
CA THR A 233 -6.39 0.45 -29.49
C THR A 233 -5.30 0.63 -30.54
N LYS A 234 -5.44 -0.05 -31.69
CA LYS A 234 -4.49 0.08 -32.79
C LYS A 234 -4.44 1.56 -33.24
N ARG A 235 -3.28 2.20 -33.09
CA ARG A 235 -3.06 3.57 -33.55
C ARG A 235 -2.72 3.58 -35.04
N SER A 236 -3.05 4.68 -35.72
CA SER A 236 -2.82 4.82 -37.17
C SER A 236 -1.34 4.61 -37.53
N GLU A 237 -1.10 3.79 -38.54
CA GLU A 237 0.22 3.59 -39.18
C GLU A 237 0.58 4.74 -40.14
N ASN A 238 -0.33 5.71 -40.32
CA ASN A 238 -0.13 6.91 -41.12
C ASN A 238 -0.45 8.15 -40.27
N ALA A 239 0.52 9.02 -40.01
CA ALA A 239 0.30 10.25 -39.25
C ALA A 239 0.31 11.51 -40.15
N TYR A 240 -0.82 12.23 -40.15
CA TYR A 240 -0.93 13.65 -40.51
C TYR A 240 -0.60 14.50 -39.28
N VAL A 241 0.69 14.69 -38.95
CA VAL A 241 1.15 15.64 -37.91
C VAL A 241 2.52 16.23 -38.29
N ASP A 242 2.73 17.54 -38.06
CA ASP A 242 3.92 18.38 -38.30
C ASP A 242 5.21 17.98 -37.53
N LEU A 243 5.49 16.67 -37.39
CA LEU A 243 6.75 16.17 -36.81
C LEU A 243 7.87 16.07 -37.86
N PRO A 244 9.14 16.31 -37.47
CA PRO A 244 10.30 15.98 -38.28
C PRO A 244 10.27 14.51 -38.74
N ALA A 245 10.71 14.24 -39.96
CA ALA A 245 10.58 12.92 -40.61
C ALA A 245 11.15 11.75 -39.77
N THR A 246 12.28 11.97 -39.09
CA THR A 246 12.93 10.96 -38.24
C THR A 246 12.10 10.64 -36.99
N GLN A 247 11.53 11.64 -36.32
CA GLN A 247 10.66 11.45 -35.15
C GLN A 247 9.36 10.75 -35.54
N ARG A 248 8.84 11.06 -36.74
CA ARG A 248 7.65 10.38 -37.28
C ARG A 248 7.91 8.89 -37.51
N GLN A 249 9.05 8.53 -38.11
CA GLN A 249 9.42 7.12 -38.30
C GLN A 249 9.56 6.37 -36.98
N VAL A 250 10.23 6.96 -35.99
CA VAL A 250 10.35 6.37 -34.64
C VAL A 250 8.97 6.15 -34.02
N TRP A 251 8.07 7.13 -34.11
CA TRP A 251 6.73 7.02 -33.56
C TRP A 251 5.87 5.95 -34.25
N LEU A 252 5.92 5.86 -35.58
CA LEU A 252 5.22 4.82 -36.34
C LEU A 252 5.73 3.42 -36.00
N ARG A 253 7.06 3.27 -35.89
CA ARG A 253 7.69 2.01 -35.54
C ARG A 253 7.35 1.58 -34.10
N HIS A 254 7.27 2.53 -33.18
CA HIS A 254 6.79 2.30 -31.82
C HIS A 254 5.36 1.76 -31.79
N ASN A 255 4.44 2.37 -32.55
CA ASN A 255 3.04 1.90 -32.61
C ASN A 255 2.93 0.46 -33.14
N ARG A 256 3.74 0.11 -34.16
CA ARG A 256 3.82 -1.26 -34.69
C ARG A 256 4.33 -2.23 -33.62
N LEU A 257 5.39 -1.86 -32.89
CA LEU A 257 5.93 -2.69 -31.81
C LEU A 257 4.95 -2.88 -30.67
N GLN A 258 4.21 -1.84 -30.29
CA GLN A 258 3.19 -1.95 -29.23
C GLN A 258 2.06 -2.89 -29.64
N THR A 259 1.66 -2.85 -30.91
CA THR A 259 0.64 -3.75 -31.46
C THR A 259 1.10 -5.20 -31.39
N GLU A 260 2.33 -5.47 -31.83
CA GLU A 260 2.89 -6.83 -31.82
C GLU A 260 3.16 -7.35 -30.41
N LEU A 261 3.69 -6.50 -29.52
CA LEU A 261 3.83 -6.80 -28.10
C LEU A 261 2.49 -7.16 -27.47
N PHE A 262 1.44 -6.37 -27.72
CA PHE A 262 0.12 -6.68 -27.21
C PHE A 262 -0.38 -8.04 -27.70
N ARG A 263 -0.19 -8.37 -29.00
CA ARG A 263 -0.57 -9.67 -29.57
C ARG A 263 0.14 -10.82 -28.85
N LEU A 264 1.44 -10.71 -28.61
CA LEU A 264 2.24 -11.73 -27.91
C LEU A 264 1.77 -11.90 -26.47
N LEU A 265 1.61 -10.79 -25.74
CA LEU A 265 1.19 -10.81 -24.34
C LEU A 265 -0.26 -11.29 -24.18
N ASP A 266 -1.19 -10.89 -25.04
CA ASP A 266 -2.59 -11.30 -24.94
C ASP A 266 -2.77 -12.78 -25.29
N ASN A 267 -1.94 -13.32 -26.19
CA ASN A 267 -1.90 -14.76 -26.42
C ASN A 267 -1.45 -15.54 -25.18
N GLU A 268 -0.50 -15.00 -24.41
CA GLU A 268 0.03 -15.64 -23.19
C GLU A 268 -0.88 -15.43 -21.96
N PHE A 269 -1.36 -14.21 -21.74
CA PHE A 269 -2.02 -13.78 -20.49
C PHE A 269 -3.51 -13.45 -20.62
N LYS A 270 -4.09 -13.54 -21.82
CA LYS A 270 -5.53 -13.42 -22.16
C LYS A 270 -6.38 -12.52 -21.25
N GLY A 271 -6.66 -11.30 -21.69
CA GLY A 271 -7.55 -10.38 -20.98
C GLY A 271 -6.91 -9.72 -19.74
N CYS A 272 -5.67 -10.07 -19.41
CA CYS A 272 -4.86 -9.41 -18.38
C CYS A 272 -3.94 -8.31 -18.95
N VAL A 273 -4.01 -8.00 -20.25
CA VAL A 273 -3.08 -7.08 -20.92
C VAL A 273 -3.75 -5.76 -21.27
N GLY A 274 -3.09 -4.64 -20.98
CA GLY A 274 -3.53 -3.31 -21.40
C GLY A 274 -2.35 -2.49 -21.91
N THR A 275 -2.53 -1.78 -23.02
CA THR A 275 -1.53 -0.82 -23.54
C THR A 275 -1.84 0.60 -23.11
N GLU A 276 -0.84 1.49 -23.10
CA GLU A 276 -1.00 2.92 -22.78
C GLU A 276 -1.72 3.14 -21.44
N GLN A 277 -1.30 2.37 -20.43
CA GLN A 277 -1.91 2.43 -19.10
C GLN A 277 -1.29 3.58 -18.33
N SER A 278 -2.09 4.34 -17.58
CA SER A 278 -1.53 5.36 -16.72
C SER A 278 -0.56 4.73 -15.71
N SER A 279 0.56 5.41 -15.47
CA SER A 279 1.60 5.00 -14.52
C SER A 279 1.34 5.49 -13.09
N GLY A 280 0.35 6.37 -12.90
CA GLY A 280 0.09 7.03 -11.63
C GLY A 280 1.02 8.22 -11.32
N SER A 281 2.07 8.46 -12.12
CA SER A 281 3.06 9.53 -11.93
C SER A 281 3.13 10.54 -13.08
N ASN A 282 2.00 10.85 -13.73
CA ASN A 282 1.93 11.72 -14.93
C ASN A 282 2.67 11.16 -16.18
N GLY A 283 2.56 9.85 -16.41
CA GLY A 283 3.02 9.20 -17.65
C GLY A 283 2.16 7.99 -18.00
N TYR A 284 2.42 7.36 -19.15
CA TYR A 284 1.73 6.15 -19.59
C TYR A 284 2.75 5.05 -19.87
N ALA A 285 2.54 3.89 -19.26
CA ALA A 285 3.29 2.68 -19.57
C ALA A 285 2.86 2.14 -20.95
N ASP A 286 3.82 1.69 -21.75
CA ASP A 286 3.54 1.18 -23.10
C ASP A 286 2.66 -0.07 -23.06
N ALA A 287 2.99 -1.02 -22.17
CA ALA A 287 2.11 -2.14 -21.87
C ALA A 287 2.22 -2.58 -20.40
N LEU A 288 1.12 -3.13 -19.91
CA LEU A 288 1.01 -3.68 -18.57
C LEU A 288 0.26 -5.01 -18.62
N VAL A 289 0.79 -6.02 -17.94
CA VAL A 289 0.03 -7.22 -17.60
C VAL A 289 -0.38 -7.10 -16.14
N ARG A 290 -1.68 -7.14 -15.85
CA ARG A 290 -2.23 -7.04 -14.49
C ARG A 290 -2.99 -8.31 -14.15
N PHE A 291 -2.57 -8.96 -13.06
CA PHE A 291 -3.20 -10.18 -12.54
C PHE A 291 -4.28 -9.84 -11.51
N ASN A 292 -5.15 -10.82 -11.24
CA ASN A 292 -6.25 -10.68 -10.27
C ASN A 292 -5.78 -10.51 -8.82
N ASP A 293 -4.52 -10.86 -8.54
CA ASP A 293 -3.87 -10.73 -7.23
C ASP A 293 -3.07 -9.42 -7.08
N ASP A 294 -3.37 -8.43 -7.93
CA ASP A 294 -2.78 -7.09 -8.00
C ASP A 294 -1.32 -7.04 -8.49
N ARG A 295 -0.66 -8.19 -8.69
CA ARG A 295 0.67 -8.25 -9.30
C ARG A 295 0.62 -7.70 -10.72
N CYS A 296 1.71 -7.08 -11.14
CA CYS A 296 1.82 -6.62 -12.52
C CYS A 296 3.23 -6.71 -13.07
N PHE A 297 3.29 -6.89 -14.38
CA PHE A 297 4.50 -6.79 -15.17
C PHE A 297 4.40 -5.53 -16.03
N LEU A 298 5.44 -4.71 -15.94
CA LEU A 298 5.56 -3.45 -16.65
C LEU A 298 6.45 -3.63 -17.88
N TYR A 299 5.99 -3.17 -19.04
CA TYR A 299 6.73 -3.24 -20.30
C TYR A 299 6.92 -1.84 -20.86
N GLU A 300 8.15 -1.54 -21.25
CA GLU A 300 8.55 -0.25 -21.83
C GLU A 300 9.25 -0.48 -23.18
N ILE A 301 8.70 0.10 -24.25
CA ILE A 301 9.16 -0.08 -25.63
C ILE A 301 10.17 1.02 -25.98
N LYS A 302 11.25 0.62 -26.65
CA LYS A 302 12.23 1.56 -27.21
C LYS A 302 12.62 1.19 -28.63
N VAL A 303 12.36 2.11 -29.56
CA VAL A 303 12.85 2.04 -30.93
C VAL A 303 14.28 2.56 -30.94
N ALA A 304 15.24 1.65 -30.88
CA ALA A 304 16.66 1.97 -30.82
C ALA A 304 17.48 1.04 -31.74
N PRO A 305 18.62 1.50 -32.26
CA PRO A 305 19.50 0.71 -33.12
C PRO A 305 20.24 -0.43 -32.39
N THR A 306 20.32 -0.40 -31.06
CA THR A 306 21.02 -1.42 -30.26
C THR A 306 20.29 -1.70 -28.95
N ALA A 307 20.44 -2.92 -28.41
CA ALA A 307 19.90 -3.29 -27.10
C ALA A 307 20.42 -2.37 -25.99
N ALA A 308 21.73 -2.07 -25.96
CA ALA A 308 22.33 -1.15 -25.01
C ALA A 308 21.66 0.24 -24.98
N ARG A 309 21.27 0.76 -26.16
CA ARG A 309 20.59 2.05 -26.26
C ARG A 309 19.14 1.96 -25.79
N ALA A 310 18.42 0.90 -26.16
CA ALA A 310 17.06 0.65 -25.65
C ALA A 310 17.04 0.58 -24.12
N VAL A 311 17.96 -0.18 -23.52
CA VAL A 311 18.09 -0.29 -22.06
C VAL A 311 18.33 1.07 -21.43
N ARG A 312 19.30 1.85 -21.93
CA ARG A 312 19.61 3.18 -21.40
C ARG A 312 18.39 4.11 -21.41
N GLU A 313 17.62 4.11 -22.48
CA GLU A 313 16.46 4.99 -22.65
C GLU A 313 15.23 4.53 -21.84
N ALA A 314 15.06 3.22 -21.63
CA ALA A 314 13.94 2.66 -20.88
C ALA A 314 14.10 2.78 -19.35
N LEU A 315 15.32 2.63 -18.83
CA LEU A 315 15.57 2.53 -17.38
C LEU A 315 14.98 3.69 -16.58
N GLY A 316 15.11 4.93 -17.05
CA GLY A 316 14.58 6.09 -16.33
C GLY A 316 13.06 6.04 -16.16
N GLN A 317 12.34 5.62 -17.20
CA GLN A 317 10.88 5.51 -17.19
C GLN A 317 10.42 4.33 -16.33
N LEU A 318 11.05 3.17 -16.51
CA LEU A 318 10.77 1.98 -15.69
C LEU A 318 10.95 2.26 -14.20
N LEU A 319 12.06 2.90 -13.81
CA LEU A 319 12.31 3.25 -12.41
C LEU A 319 11.31 4.29 -11.89
N GLU A 320 10.94 5.28 -12.72
CA GLU A 320 9.91 6.26 -12.35
C GLU A 320 8.55 5.58 -12.08
N TYR A 321 8.14 4.69 -12.99
CA TYR A 321 6.86 3.98 -12.92
C TYR A 321 6.85 2.88 -11.86
N ALA A 322 8.01 2.44 -11.38
CA ALA A 322 8.11 1.42 -10.34
C ALA A 322 8.28 1.99 -8.92
N TYR A 323 8.97 3.12 -8.76
CA TYR A 323 9.44 3.56 -7.44
C TYR A 323 8.94 4.94 -6.99
N ARG A 324 8.25 5.72 -7.84
CA ARG A 324 7.64 6.97 -7.36
C ARG A 324 6.46 6.69 -6.42
N PRO A 325 6.14 7.61 -5.49
CA PRO A 325 4.93 7.50 -4.68
C PRO A 325 3.68 7.41 -5.58
N LYS A 326 2.82 6.41 -5.32
CA LYS A 326 1.59 6.13 -6.10
C LYS A 326 1.86 5.57 -7.52
N SER A 327 3.01 4.95 -7.74
CA SER A 327 3.36 4.30 -9.01
C SER A 327 2.84 2.85 -9.07
N LEU A 328 3.26 2.07 -10.08
CA LEU A 328 2.69 0.75 -10.38
C LEU A 328 3.22 -0.39 -9.50
N GLU A 329 4.38 -0.20 -8.85
CA GLU A 329 5.08 -1.20 -8.03
C GLU A 329 5.12 -2.60 -8.69
N PRO A 330 5.69 -2.73 -9.91
CA PRO A 330 5.66 -3.98 -10.66
C PRO A 330 6.54 -5.06 -10.02
N GLU A 331 6.08 -6.31 -10.11
CA GLU A 331 6.87 -7.50 -9.72
C GLU A 331 8.10 -7.64 -10.64
N LYS A 332 7.94 -7.22 -11.90
CA LYS A 332 8.91 -7.34 -12.97
C LYS A 332 8.78 -6.19 -13.97
N MET A 333 9.93 -5.70 -14.43
CA MET A 333 10.07 -4.65 -15.43
C MET A 333 10.74 -5.21 -16.68
N VAL A 334 10.18 -4.96 -17.85
CA VAL A 334 10.64 -5.54 -19.12
C VAL A 334 10.93 -4.42 -20.11
N ILE A 335 12.14 -4.46 -20.67
CA ILE A 335 12.57 -3.57 -21.73
C ILE A 335 12.28 -4.27 -23.05
N VAL A 336 11.50 -3.64 -23.91
CA VAL A 336 11.07 -4.21 -25.19
C VAL A 336 11.71 -3.45 -26.34
N ALA A 337 12.39 -4.15 -27.25
CA ALA A 337 12.99 -3.54 -28.44
C ALA A 337 13.23 -4.57 -29.56
N GLU A 338 13.56 -4.10 -30.75
CA GLU A 338 13.83 -4.95 -31.93
C GLU A 338 15.21 -5.60 -31.98
N PRO A 339 16.32 -4.92 -31.60
CA PRO A 339 17.64 -5.51 -31.67
C PRO A 339 17.79 -6.75 -30.77
N ASP A 340 18.61 -7.70 -31.19
CA ASP A 340 19.01 -8.83 -30.34
C ASP A 340 19.72 -8.33 -29.07
N LEU A 341 19.51 -9.02 -27.96
CA LEU A 341 20.25 -8.77 -26.73
C LEU A 341 21.68 -9.30 -26.87
N ASP A 342 22.64 -8.39 -26.96
CA ASP A 342 24.06 -8.75 -26.96
C ASP A 342 24.56 -9.14 -25.56
N ALA A 343 25.65 -9.90 -25.51
CA ALA A 343 26.19 -10.44 -24.26
C ALA A 343 26.66 -9.37 -23.27
N VAL A 344 27.15 -8.22 -23.75
CA VAL A 344 27.61 -7.12 -22.89
C VAL A 344 26.42 -6.46 -22.22
N THR A 345 25.36 -6.20 -22.99
CA THR A 345 24.10 -5.66 -22.47
C THR A 345 23.41 -6.64 -21.52
N ALA A 346 23.42 -7.94 -21.81
CA ALA A 346 22.89 -8.97 -20.91
C ALA A 346 23.59 -8.98 -19.55
N GLN A 347 24.93 -8.92 -19.53
CA GLN A 347 25.72 -8.82 -18.30
C GLN A 347 25.41 -7.53 -17.52
N PHE A 348 25.20 -6.42 -18.23
CA PHE A 348 24.82 -5.16 -17.60
C PHE A 348 23.46 -5.27 -16.88
N ILE A 349 22.43 -5.83 -17.53
CA ILE A 349 21.13 -6.06 -16.90
C ILE A 349 21.25 -6.99 -15.69
N GLN A 350 21.99 -8.09 -15.82
CA GLN A 350 22.22 -9.04 -14.72
C GLN A 350 22.87 -8.36 -13.51
N ARG A 351 23.85 -7.50 -13.75
CA ARG A 351 24.50 -6.72 -12.70
C ARG A 351 23.52 -5.78 -12.01
N LEU A 352 22.67 -5.08 -12.77
CA LEU A 352 21.63 -4.21 -12.21
C LEU A 352 20.68 -4.99 -11.28
N ASN A 353 20.24 -6.17 -11.70
CA ASN A 353 19.39 -7.03 -10.89
C ASN A 353 20.09 -7.51 -9.61
N THR A 354 21.35 -7.92 -9.72
CA THR A 354 22.10 -8.51 -8.60
C THR A 354 22.54 -7.46 -7.57
N GLU A 355 23.05 -6.32 -8.02
CA GLU A 355 23.59 -5.29 -7.12
C GLU A 355 22.50 -4.41 -6.48
N PHE A 356 21.41 -4.15 -7.21
CA PHE A 356 20.36 -3.22 -6.77
C PHE A 356 19.03 -3.90 -6.45
N GLY A 357 18.93 -5.22 -6.59
CA GLY A 357 17.70 -5.97 -6.33
C GLY A 357 16.57 -5.65 -7.30
N LEU A 358 16.91 -5.21 -8.53
CA LEU A 358 15.91 -4.97 -9.58
C LEU A 358 15.46 -6.29 -10.21
N THR A 359 14.26 -6.29 -10.77
CA THR A 359 13.72 -7.40 -11.59
C THR A 359 13.55 -6.93 -13.04
N LEU A 360 14.67 -6.66 -13.71
CA LEU A 360 14.71 -6.23 -15.10
C LEU A 360 14.91 -7.41 -16.06
N GLU A 361 14.12 -7.44 -17.13
CA GLU A 361 14.27 -8.36 -18.25
C GLU A 361 14.33 -7.61 -19.58
N TYR A 362 14.81 -8.29 -20.62
CA TYR A 362 14.81 -7.80 -21.98
C TYR A 362 13.99 -8.76 -22.85
N LEU A 363 13.04 -8.20 -23.60
CA LEU A 363 12.23 -8.94 -24.56
C LEU A 363 12.46 -8.36 -25.95
N GLN A 364 12.98 -9.20 -26.84
CA GLN A 364 13.06 -8.86 -28.24
C GLN A 364 11.68 -9.05 -28.89
N VAL A 365 11.23 -8.07 -29.66
CA VAL A 365 10.04 -8.17 -30.52
C VAL A 365 10.42 -7.83 -31.94
N THR A 366 10.22 -8.79 -32.84
CA THR A 366 10.39 -8.62 -34.29
C THR A 366 9.04 -8.27 -34.91
N LEU A 367 9.00 -7.23 -35.74
CA LEU A 367 7.82 -6.93 -36.53
C LEU A 367 7.68 -7.92 -37.69
N PRO A 368 6.47 -8.36 -38.06
CA PRO A 368 6.27 -9.11 -39.29
C PRO A 368 6.68 -8.26 -40.49
N ASP A 369 7.30 -8.88 -41.50
CA ASP A 369 7.62 -8.20 -42.77
C ASP A 369 6.32 -7.73 -43.44
N ASP A 370 6.34 -6.53 -44.06
CA ASP A 370 5.19 -5.91 -44.75
C ASP A 370 4.75 -6.69 -46.03
N ASP A 371 5.22 -7.93 -46.25
CA ASP A 371 5.12 -8.71 -47.49
C ASP A 371 4.39 -10.09 -47.33
N GLU A 372 3.26 -10.14 -46.63
CA GLU A 372 2.25 -11.19 -46.92
C GLU A 372 0.93 -10.55 -47.37
N PRO A 373 0.61 -10.55 -48.69
CA PRO A 373 -0.72 -10.21 -49.13
C PRO A 373 -1.68 -11.26 -48.56
N SER A 374 -2.69 -10.79 -47.84
CA SER A 374 -3.83 -11.59 -47.42
C SER A 374 -4.38 -12.33 -48.64
N GLY A 375 -4.10 -13.63 -48.72
CA GLY A 375 -4.66 -14.56 -49.68
C GLY A 375 -6.16 -14.69 -49.43
N ILE A 376 -6.92 -13.74 -49.93
CA ILE A 376 -8.35 -13.91 -50.14
C ILE A 376 -8.48 -14.73 -51.42
N SER A 377 -8.52 -16.05 -51.28
CA SER A 377 -9.12 -16.89 -52.32
C SER A 377 -10.63 -16.61 -52.32
N HIS A 378 -11.08 -15.76 -53.22
CA HIS A 378 -12.48 -15.76 -53.61
C HIS A 378 -12.74 -16.99 -54.49
N PRO A 379 -13.77 -17.80 -54.20
CA PRO A 379 -14.21 -18.82 -55.14
C PRO A 379 -14.99 -18.13 -56.27
N VAL A 380 -14.51 -18.24 -57.51
CA VAL A 380 -15.22 -18.80 -58.68
C VAL A 380 -14.17 -19.26 -59.69
#